data_AF-A0A7K0VJW6-F1
#
_entry.id   AF-A0A7K0VJW6-F1
#
_cell.length_a   1.000
_cell.length_b   1.000
_cell.length_c   1.000
_cell.angle_alpha   90.00
_cell.angle_beta   90.00
_cell.angle_gamma   90.00
#
_symmetry.space_group_name_H-M   'P 1'
#
loop_
_entity.id
_entity.type
_entity.pdbx_description
1 polymer ?
#
loop_
_entity_poly.entity_id
_entity_poly.type
_entity_poly.pdbx_seq_one_letter_code
_entity_poly.pdbx_strand_id
1 'polypeptide(L)' 'MADRAEFADQAMQFAPQLYSAALRLTRNSADAEDLVQETYLRAWRSFAGFEQGSNLRAWLYRILTNTFIN' A
#
# COMPACT_ATOMS: atom_id res chain seq x y z
N MET A 1 -16.22 -6.34 -13.34
CA MET A 1 -14.98 -5.53 -13.30
C MET A 1 -14.77 -5.21 -11.84
N ALA A 2 -13.61 -5.53 -11.27
CA ALA A 2 -13.31 -5.15 -9.89
C ALA A 2 -13.53 -3.63 -9.74
N ASP A 3 -14.37 -3.23 -8.79
CA ASP A 3 -14.64 -1.81 -8.58
C ASP A 3 -13.42 -1.20 -7.89
N ARG A 4 -12.89 -0.14 -8.49
CA ARG A 4 -11.78 0.62 -7.90
C ARG A 4 -12.16 1.16 -6.53
N ALA A 5 -13.43 1.53 -6.31
CA ALA A 5 -13.90 2.02 -5.03
C ALA A 5 -13.81 0.92 -3.94
N GLU A 6 -14.32 -0.28 -4.23
CA GLU A 6 -14.25 -1.43 -3.32
C GLU A 6 -12.78 -1.79 -2.99
N PHE A 7 -11.90 -1.74 -3.99
CA PHE A 7 -10.47 -1.93 -3.76
C PHE A 7 -9.87 -0.88 -2.83
N ALA A 8 -10.19 0.40 -2.98
CA ALA A 8 -9.69 1.44 -2.09
C ALA A 8 -10.15 1.19 -0.64
N ASP A 9 -11.42 0.85 -0.45
CA ASP A 9 -11.97 0.56 0.87
C ASP A 9 -11.26 -0.64 1.52
N GLN A 10 -11.07 -1.72 0.77
CA GLN A 10 -10.34 -2.91 1.24
C GLN A 10 -8.86 -2.59 1.52
N ALA A 11 -8.21 -1.80 0.66
CA ALA A 11 -6.82 -1.44 0.82
C ALA A 11 -6.59 -0.56 2.04
N MET A 12 -7.51 0.37 2.34
CA MET A 12 -7.44 1.27 3.49
C MET A 12 -7.52 0.55 4.83
N GLN A 13 -8.13 -0.64 4.89
CA GLN A 13 -8.13 -1.48 6.11
C GLN A 13 -6.71 -1.88 6.55
N PHE A 14 -5.73 -1.83 5.64
CA PHE A 14 -4.33 -2.16 5.93
C PHE A 14 -3.46 -0.94 6.29
N ALA A 15 -4.03 0.27 6.32
CA ALA A 15 -3.25 1.49 6.54
C ALA A 15 -2.49 1.49 7.88
N PRO A 16 -3.08 1.08 9.02
CA PRO A 16 -2.34 1.02 10.29
C PRO A 16 -1.14 0.05 10.27
N GLN A 17 -1.28 -1.09 9.59
CA GLN A 17 -0.23 -2.11 9.51
C GLN A 17 0.88 -1.70 8.54
N LEU A 18 0.53 -1.05 7.42
CA LEU A 18 1.50 -0.47 6.49
C LEU A 18 2.24 0.69 7.14
N TYR A 19 1.57 1.56 7.88
CA TYR A 19 2.22 2.63 8.64
C TYR A 19 3.17 2.09 9.70
N SER A 20 2.75 1.07 10.46
CA SER A 20 3.64 0.40 11.42
C SER A 20 4.86 -0.25 10.75
N ALA A 21 4.72 -0.73 9.51
CA ALA A 21 5.84 -1.25 8.73
C ALA A 21 6.75 -0.13 8.22
N ALA A 22 6.17 0.96 7.68
CA ALA A 22 6.88 2.14 7.23
C ALA A 22 7.72 2.76 8.35
N LEU A 23 7.14 2.93 9.56
CA LEU A 23 7.87 3.41 10.74
C LEU A 23 9.11 2.57 11.08
N ARG A 24 9.03 1.24 10.91
CA ARG A 24 10.19 0.35 11.14
C ARG A 24 11.28 0.52 10.09
N LEU A 25 10.90 0.87 8.86
CA LEU A 25 11.83 1.09 7.74
C LEU A 25 12.49 2.47 7.83
N THR A 26 11.70 3.52 8.02
CA THR A 26 12.16 4.92 7.95
C THR A 26 12.73 5.42 9.28
N ARG A 27 12.25 4.90 10.42
CA ARG A 27 12.54 5.41 11.77
C ARG A 27 12.19 6.90 11.95
N ASN A 28 11.28 7.42 11.12
CA ASN A 28 10.79 8.79 11.12
C ASN A 28 9.30 8.76 10.77
N SER A 29 8.48 9.44 11.58
CA SER A 29 7.03 9.45 11.41
C SER A 29 6.59 10.17 10.14
N ALA A 30 7.23 11.29 9.79
CA ALA A 30 6.90 12.03 8.57
C ALA A 30 7.23 11.20 7.33
N ASP A 31 8.44 10.65 7.26
CA ASP A 31 8.85 9.79 6.16
C ASP A 31 7.98 8.52 6.06
N ALA A 32 7.50 8.00 7.20
CA ALA A 32 6.59 6.86 7.21
C ALA A 32 5.21 7.21 6.65
N GLU A 33 4.68 8.39 6.96
CA GLU A 33 3.42 8.89 6.39
C GLU A 33 3.56 9.05 4.87
N ASP A 34 4.63 9.69 4.41
CA ASP A 34 4.90 9.90 2.99
C ASP A 34 5.06 8.57 2.24
N LEU A 35 5.80 7.62 2.81
CA LEU A 35 5.98 6.29 2.24
C LEU A 35 4.65 5.54 2.10
N VAL A 36 3.77 5.61 3.10
CA VAL A 36 2.44 4.99 3.03
C VAL A 36 1.57 5.67 1.97
N GLN A 37 1.59 7.00 1.90
CA GLN A 37 0.84 7.74 0.88
C GLN A 37 1.27 7.36 -0.53
N GLU A 38 2.58 7.37 -0.82
CA GLU A 38 3.10 6.98 -2.12
C GLU A 38 2.80 5.51 -2.44
N THR A 39 2.82 4.63 -1.44
CA THR A 39 2.40 3.23 -1.59
C THR A 39 0.96 3.11 -2.09
N TYR A 40 0.03 3.85 -1.48
CA TYR A 40 -1.37 3.85 -1.90
C TYR A 40 -1.58 4.50 -3.27
N LEU A 41 -0.85 5.58 -3.59
CA LEU A 41 -0.88 6.20 -4.92
C LEU A 41 -0.42 5.23 -6.02
N ARG A 42 0.66 4.48 -5.76
CA ARG A 42 1.16 3.44 -6.67
C ARG A 42 0.19 2.28 -6.78
N ALA A 43 -0.36 1.80 -5.66
CA ALA A 43 -1.37 0.77 -5.65
C ALA A 43 -2.60 1.15 -6.48
N TRP A 44 -3.08 2.39 -6.34
CA TRP A 44 -4.19 2.91 -7.14
C TRP A 44 -3.88 2.96 -8.64
N ARG A 45 -2.69 3.43 -9.02
CA ARG A 45 -2.24 3.47 -10.43
C ARG A 45 -2.09 2.07 -11.01
N SER A 46 -1.62 1.10 -10.21
CA SER A 46 -1.37 -0.29 -10.61
C SER A 46 -2.57 -1.21 -10.44
N PHE A 47 -3.74 -0.69 -10.04
CA PHE A 47 -4.95 -1.47 -9.78
C PHE A 47 -5.34 -2.40 -10.94
N ALA A 48 -5.16 -1.96 -12.18
CA ALA A 48 -5.50 -2.77 -13.35
C ALA A 48 -4.70 -4.10 -13.45
N GLY A 49 -3.56 -4.20 -12.76
CA GLY A 49 -2.75 -5.42 -12.66
C GLY A 49 -2.98 -6.22 -11.38
N PHE A 50 -3.90 -5.79 -10.51
CA PHE A 50 -4.27 -6.55 -9.31
C PHE A 50 -5.27 -7.65 -9.67
N GLU A 51 -4.96 -8.88 -9.27
CA GLU A 51 -5.85 -10.03 -9.45
C GLU A 51 -6.81 -10.14 -8.25
N GLN A 52 -8.10 -9.94 -8.48
CA GLN A 52 -9.12 -10.03 -7.42
C GLN A 52 -9.17 -11.46 -6.85
N GLY A 53 -9.24 -11.58 -5.52
CA GLY A 53 -9.14 -12.87 -4.83
C GLY A 53 -7.70 -13.30 -4.49
N SER A 54 -6.69 -12.60 -5.00
CA SER A 54 -5.31 -12.74 -4.53
C SER A 54 -5.08 -12.02 -3.19
N ASN A 55 -3.89 -12.19 -2.60
CA ASN A 55 -3.57 -11.62 -1.29
C ASN A 55 -3.25 -10.12 -1.38
N LEU A 56 -4.28 -9.29 -1.24
CA LEU A 56 -4.19 -7.82 -1.25
C LEU A 56 -3.15 -7.29 -0.26
N ARG A 57 -3.11 -7.84 0.96
CA ARG A 57 -2.13 -7.44 1.97
C ARG A 57 -0.70 -7.67 1.47
N ALA A 58 -0.38 -8.87 1.00
CA ALA A 58 0.96 -9.19 0.50
C ALA A 58 1.36 -8.29 -0.69
N TRP A 59 0.40 -8.00 -1.58
CA TRP A 59 0.60 -7.11 -2.71
C TRP A 59 0.90 -5.67 -2.28
N LEU A 60 0.16 -5.12 -1.32
CA LEU A 60 0.44 -3.78 -0.76
C LEU A 60 1.81 -3.72 -0.07
N TYR A 61 2.20 -4.75 0.68
CA TYR A 61 3.53 -4.82 1.29
C TYR A 61 4.65 -4.85 0.24
N ARG A 62 4.45 -5.55 -0.89
CA ARG A 62 5.41 -5.52 -2.01
C ARG A 62 5.56 -4.11 -2.58
N ILE A 63 4.46 -3.37 -2.74
CA ILE A 63 4.52 -1.97 -3.22
C ILE A 63 5.25 -1.10 -2.18
N LEU A 64 4.94 -1.25 -0.89
CA LEU A 64 5.59 -0.52 0.20
C LEU A 64 7.12 -0.73 0.17
N THR A 65 7.57 -1.98 0.13
CA THR A 65 9.01 -2.30 0.12
C THR A 65 9.69 -1.77 -1.14
N ASN A 66 9.04 -1.88 -2.30
CA ASN A 66 9.58 -1.33 -3.54
C ASN A 66 9.64 0.19 -3.52
N THR A 67 8.67 0.85 -2.89
CA THR A 67 8.64 2.32 -2.76
C THR A 67 9.71 2.83 -1.80
N PHE A 68 10.05 2.05 -0.78
CA PHE A 68 11.13 2.41 0.15
C PHE A 68 12.53 2.27 -0.46
N ILE A 69 12.73 1.29 -1.36
CA ILE A 69 14.05 0.99 -1.95
C ILE A 69 14.40 1.92 -3.13
N ASN A 70 13.39 2.37 -3.88
CA ASN A 70 13.57 3.18 -5.10
C ASN A 70 13.44 4.67 -4.81
#